data_AF-A0A3G8M0Q9-F1
#
_entry.id   AF-A0A3G8M0Q9-F1
#
_cell.length_a   1.000
_cell.length_b   1.000
_cell.length_c   1.000
_cell.angle_alpha   90.00
_cell.angle_beta   90.00
_cell.angle_gamma   90.00
#
_symmetry.space_group_name_H-M   'P 1'
#
loop_
_entity.id
_entity.type
_entity.pdbx_description
1 polymer ?
#
loop_
_entity_poly.entity_id
_entity_poly.type
_entity_poly.pdbx_seq_one_letter_code
_entity_poly.pdbx_strand_id
1 'polypeptide(L)'
;MSIFVTCSSAYSPEEARQKIAQADDRYHDILKHFWISEVGEPLPHERERAAEYGVTANSGFLVQWNKEGGAEYIPAIPRIIYEVFGRDNVLVFDLDYELIPPS
;
A
#
# COMPACT_ATOMS: atom_id res chain seq x y z
N MET A 1 1.05 19.52 -2.50
CA MET A 1 1.69 18.27 -2.05
C MET A 1 0.83 17.10 -2.48
N SER A 2 1.37 16.16 -3.24
CA SER A 2 0.72 14.87 -3.48
C SER A 2 1.22 13.95 -2.38
N ILE A 3 0.36 13.55 -1.45
CA ILE A 3 0.72 12.60 -0.40
C ILE A 3 0.31 11.23 -0.89
N PHE A 4 1.30 10.36 -1.11
CA PHE A 4 1.08 8.99 -1.54
C PHE A 4 2.03 8.05 -0.80
N VAL A 5 1.64 6.78 -0.73
CA VAL A 5 2.51 5.70 -0.28
C VAL A 5 2.68 4.68 -1.40
N THR A 6 3.83 4.02 -1.40
CA THR A 6 4.11 2.89 -2.29
C THR A 6 4.05 1.60 -1.48
N CYS A 7 3.45 0.56 -2.04
CA CYS A 7 3.23 -0.71 -1.36
C CYS A 7 3.90 -1.83 -2.13
N SER A 8 4.71 -2.64 -1.44
CA SER A 8 5.31 -3.86 -1.98
C SER A 8 4.79 -5.06 -1.20
N SER A 9 4.20 -6.04 -1.87
CA SER A 9 3.47 -7.13 -1.22
C SER A 9 4.01 -8.50 -1.63
N ALA A 10 4.03 -9.44 -0.67
CA ALA A 10 4.38 -10.84 -0.87
C ALA A 10 3.29 -11.62 -1.62
N TYR A 11 2.07 -11.09 -1.71
CA TYR A 11 0.99 -11.69 -2.48
C TYR A 11 1.21 -11.55 -3.98
N SER A 12 0.64 -12.47 -4.75
CA SER A 12 0.52 -12.31 -6.21
C SER A 12 -0.36 -11.10 -6.55
N PRO A 13 -0.29 -10.56 -7.79
CA PRO A 13 -1.13 -9.45 -8.20
C PRO A 13 -2.64 -9.70 -8.03
N GLU A 14 -3.10 -10.94 -8.24
CA GLU A 14 -4.51 -11.31 -8.06
C GLU A 14 -4.94 -11.25 -6.58
N GLU A 15 -4.17 -11.87 -5.70
CA GLU A 15 -4.41 -11.86 -4.26
C GLU A 15 -4.35 -10.43 -3.69
N ALA A 16 -3.37 -9.63 -4.13
CA ALA A 16 -3.25 -8.23 -3.72
C ALA A 16 -4.46 -7.40 -4.16
N ARG A 17 -5.03 -7.63 -5.35
CA ARG A 17 -6.29 -7.00 -5.78
C ARG A 17 -7.45 -7.41 -4.89
N GLN A 18 -7.54 -8.69 -4.50
CA GLN A 18 -8.56 -9.16 -3.56
C GLN A 18 -8.41 -8.51 -2.18
N LYS A 19 -7.17 -8.33 -1.69
CA LYS A 19 -6.88 -7.62 -0.45
C LYS A 19 -7.28 -6.14 -0.53
N ILE A 20 -7.01 -5.47 -1.64
CA ILE A 20 -7.46 -4.08 -1.85
C ILE A 20 -8.99 -3.99 -1.83
N ALA A 21 -9.68 -4.91 -2.49
CA ALA A 21 -11.15 -4.96 -2.46
C ALA A 21 -11.69 -5.17 -1.03
N GLN A 22 -11.07 -6.07 -0.25
CA GLN A 22 -11.41 -6.25 1.18
C GLN A 22 -11.15 -4.99 2.01
N ALA A 23 -10.08 -4.26 1.71
CA ALA A 23 -9.79 -2.99 2.36
C ALA A 23 -10.86 -1.96 2.02
N ASP A 24 -11.24 -1.83 0.74
CA ASP A 24 -12.29 -0.91 0.30
C ASP A 24 -13.64 -1.24 0.95
N ASP A 25 -14.06 -2.50 0.97
CA ASP A 25 -15.32 -2.91 1.63
C ASP A 25 -15.35 -2.52 3.12
N ARG A 26 -14.24 -2.70 3.84
CA ARG A 26 -14.16 -2.49 5.29
C ARG A 26 -13.91 -1.04 5.67
N TYR A 27 -13.16 -0.31 4.86
CA TYR A 27 -12.68 1.05 5.12
C TYR A 27 -13.14 2.05 4.06
N HIS A 28 -14.27 1.77 3.40
CA HIS A 28 -14.78 2.54 2.27
C HIS A 28 -14.87 4.04 2.56
N ASP A 29 -15.34 4.41 3.76
CA ASP A 29 -15.46 5.82 4.16
C ASP A 29 -14.13 6.57 4.19
N ILE A 30 -13.02 5.86 4.34
CA ILE A 30 -11.67 6.40 4.26
C ILE A 30 -11.16 6.29 2.82
N LEU A 31 -11.20 5.09 2.25
CA LEU A 31 -10.55 4.77 0.98
C LEU A 31 -11.19 5.44 -0.24
N LYS A 32 -12.46 5.83 -0.17
CA LYS A 32 -13.12 6.64 -1.22
C LYS A 32 -12.42 7.98 -1.50
N HIS A 33 -11.58 8.47 -0.58
CA HIS A 33 -10.78 9.70 -0.74
C HIS A 33 -9.39 9.46 -1.37
N PHE A 34 -9.09 8.22 -1.76
CA PHE A 34 -7.79 7.83 -2.29
C PHE A 34 -7.95 7.12 -3.62
N TRP A 35 -7.04 7.41 -4.54
CA TRP A 35 -6.85 6.63 -5.74
C TRP A 35 -5.82 5.53 -5.46
N ILE A 36 -6.16 4.30 -5.81
CA ILE A 36 -5.24 3.16 -5.75
C ILE A 36 -4.89 2.79 -7.19
N SER A 37 -3.60 2.69 -7.50
CA SER A 37 -3.15 2.31 -8.84
C SER A 37 -3.52 0.87 -9.17
N GLU A 38 -3.40 0.50 -10.44
CA GLU A 38 -3.44 -0.92 -10.80
C GLU A 38 -2.31 -1.67 -10.07
N VAL A 39 -2.62 -2.90 -9.63
CA VAL A 39 -1.62 -3.82 -9.07
C VAL A 39 -0.85 -4.47 -10.21
N GLY A 40 0.46 -4.31 -10.18
CA GLY A 40 1.39 -4.89 -11.16
C GLY A 40 2.48 -5.74 -10.52
N GLU A 41 3.32 -6.32 -11.37
CA GLU A 41 4.56 -6.93 -10.92
C GLU A 41 5.57 -5.86 -10.48
N PRO A 42 6.31 -6.08 -9.38
CA PRO A 42 7.29 -5.12 -8.91
C PRO A 42 8.50 -5.08 -9.84
N LEU A 43 9.00 -3.86 -10.05
CA LEU A 43 10.26 -3.59 -10.76
C LEU A 43 11.44 -4.21 -10.00
N PRO A 44 12.57 -4.52 -10.68
CA PRO A 44 13.72 -5.17 -10.04
C PRO A 44 14.21 -4.46 -8.77
N HIS A 45 14.29 -3.13 -8.77
CA HIS A 45 14.75 -2.35 -7.61
C HIS A 45 13.75 -2.36 -6.44
N GLU A 46 12.44 -2.53 -6.72
CA GLU A 46 11.42 -2.67 -5.67
C GLU A 46 11.54 -4.04 -4.99
N ARG A 47 11.86 -5.08 -5.76
CA ARG A 47 12.13 -6.43 -5.22
C ARG A 47 13.39 -6.46 -4.36
N GLU A 48 14.47 -5.86 -4.84
CA GLU A 48 15.73 -5.75 -4.09
C GLU A 48 15.51 -5.05 -2.75
N ARG A 49 14.83 -3.91 -2.76
CA ARG A 49 14.51 -3.17 -1.54
C ARG A 49 13.62 -3.97 -0.60
N ALA A 50 12.56 -4.61 -1.10
CA ALA A 50 11.68 -5.41 -0.25
C ALA A 50 12.44 -6.57 0.43
N ALA A 51 13.42 -7.17 -0.27
CA ALA A 51 14.26 -8.21 0.27
C ALA A 51 15.16 -7.74 1.42
N GLU A 52 15.58 -6.47 1.45
CA GLU A 52 16.33 -5.87 2.58
C GLU A 52 15.51 -5.91 3.88
N TYR A 53 14.18 -5.90 3.77
CA TYR A 53 13.24 -5.99 4.89
C TYR A 53 12.65 -7.40 5.09
N GLY A 54 13.22 -8.42 4.42
CA GLY A 54 12.80 -9.82 4.56
C GLY A 54 11.51 -10.18 3.82
N VAL A 55 11.03 -9.34 2.90
CA VAL A 55 9.82 -9.59 2.11
C VAL A 55 10.19 -9.88 0.65
N THR A 56 9.73 -11.02 0.13
CA THR A 56 9.82 -11.30 -1.32
C THR A 56 8.64 -10.64 -2.02
N ALA A 57 8.84 -9.44 -2.58
CA ALA A 57 7.77 -8.74 -3.29
C ALA A 57 7.37 -9.44 -4.60
N ASN A 58 6.11 -9.84 -4.69
CA ASN A 58 5.47 -10.45 -5.84
C ASN A 58 4.47 -9.50 -6.53
N SER A 59 4.06 -8.43 -5.85
CA SER A 59 3.16 -7.39 -6.38
C SER A 59 3.50 -6.01 -5.82
N GLY A 60 3.12 -4.96 -6.55
CA GLY A 60 3.27 -3.58 -6.14
C GLY A 60 2.10 -2.70 -6.55
N PHE A 61 1.81 -1.67 -5.76
CA PHE A 61 0.78 -0.67 -6.04
C PHE A 61 1.04 0.64 -5.29
N LEU A 62 0.35 1.71 -5.71
CA LEU A 62 0.42 3.04 -5.13
C LEU A 62 -0.93 3.43 -4.53
N VAL A 63 -0.91 4.14 -3.41
CA VAL A 63 -2.10 4.78 -2.83
C VAL A 63 -1.87 6.27 -2.77
N GLN A 64 -2.68 7.05 -3.49
CA GLN A 64 -2.54 8.49 -3.61
C GLN A 64 -3.80 9.20 -3.15
N TRP A 65 -3.64 10.26 -2.35
CA TRP A 65 -4.74 11.12 -1.98
C TRP A 65 -5.32 11.87 -3.21
N ASN A 66 -6.64 11.79 -3.43
CA ASN A 66 -7.31 12.34 -4.60
C ASN A 66 -7.52 13.88 -4.57
N LYS A 67 -7.08 14.56 -3.50
CA LYS A 67 -7.21 16.02 -3.27
C LYS A 67 -8.64 16.53 -3.02
N GLU A 68 -9.62 15.64 -2.84
CA GLU A 68 -11.01 15.96 -2.54
C GLU A 68 -11.43 15.42 -1.15
N GLY A 69 -11.19 16.22 -0.11
CA GLY A 69 -11.49 15.86 1.28
C GLY A 69 -10.64 14.69 1.80
N GLY A 70 -10.86 14.24 3.04
CA GLY A 70 -10.19 13.05 3.58
C GLY A 70 -8.68 13.19 3.83
N ALA A 71 -8.15 14.42 3.86
CA ALA A 71 -6.77 14.69 4.22
C ALA A 71 -6.45 14.23 5.65
N GLU A 72 -7.44 14.30 6.54
CA GLU A 72 -7.39 13.78 7.91
C GLU A 72 -7.17 12.26 7.98
N TYR A 73 -7.47 11.52 6.92
CA TYR A 73 -7.32 10.07 6.87
C TYR A 73 -5.98 9.61 6.31
N ILE A 74 -5.16 10.52 5.78
CA ILE A 74 -3.83 10.20 5.22
C ILE A 74 -2.98 9.38 6.22
N PRO A 75 -2.90 9.74 7.51
CA PRO A 75 -2.11 8.94 8.47
C PRO A 75 -2.66 7.53 8.71
N ALA A 76 -3.92 7.25 8.37
CA ALA A 76 -4.54 5.95 8.58
C ALA A 76 -4.21 4.94 7.47
N ILE A 77 -3.76 5.40 6.29
CA ILE A 77 -3.55 4.54 5.12
C ILE A 77 -2.54 3.42 5.39
N PRO A 78 -1.31 3.68 5.90
CA PRO A 78 -0.36 2.60 6.18
C PRO A 78 -0.93 1.55 7.12
N ARG A 79 -1.63 1.98 8.19
CA ARG A 79 -2.28 1.08 9.15
C ARG A 79 -3.31 0.19 8.48
N ILE A 80 -4.18 0.75 7.63
CA ILE A 80 -5.21 -0.01 6.91
C ILE A 80 -4.56 -1.08 6.01
N ILE A 81 -3.53 -0.71 5.26
CA ILE A 81 -2.81 -1.65 4.38
C ILE A 81 -2.19 -2.78 5.21
N TYR A 82 -1.48 -2.47 6.29
CA TYR A 82 -0.90 -3.48 7.18
C TYR A 82 -1.94 -4.40 7.83
N GLU A 83 -3.12 -3.88 8.18
CA GLU A 83 -4.17 -4.69 8.79
C GLU A 83 -4.78 -5.70 7.81
N VAL A 84 -4.98 -5.30 6.55
CA VAL A 84 -5.66 -6.14 5.56
C VAL A 84 -4.71 -7.15 4.90
N PHE A 85 -3.49 -6.72 4.61
CA PHE A 85 -2.46 -7.56 4.00
C PHE A 85 -1.74 -8.42 5.06
N GLY A 86 -1.70 -7.98 6.32
CA GLY A 86 -0.87 -8.56 7.35
C GLY A 86 0.53 -7.92 7.34
N ARG A 87 1.03 -7.60 8.53
CA ARG A 87 2.25 -6.81 8.75
C ARG A 87 3.51 -7.42 8.13
N ASP A 88 3.56 -8.75 8.00
CA ASP A 88 4.71 -9.47 7.45
C ASP A 88 4.61 -9.71 5.92
N ASN A 89 3.48 -9.35 5.30
CA ASN A 89 3.22 -9.63 3.88
C ASN A 89 3.22 -8.37 3.01
N VAL A 90 3.36 -7.19 3.59
CA VAL A 90 3.39 -5.93 2.85
C VAL A 90 4.38 -4.97 3.50
N LEU A 91 5.02 -4.16 2.67
CA LEU A 91 5.83 -3.01 3.08
C LEU A 91 5.16 -1.76 2.52
N VAL A 92 5.08 -0.71 3.34
CA VAL A 92 4.53 0.60 2.94
C VAL A 92 5.63 1.63 3.05
N PHE A 93 5.97 2.28 1.95
CA PHE A 93 6.98 3.33 1.90
C PHE A 93 6.35 4.69 1.61
N ASP A 94 6.95 5.75 2.11
CA ASP A 94 6.58 7.12 1.75
C ASP A 94 7.17 7.56 0.39
N LEU A 95 7.10 8.87 0.12
CA LEU A 95 7.58 9.51 -1.11
C LEU A 95 9.10 9.49 -1.26
N ASP A 96 9.81 9.48 -0.14
CA ASP A 96 11.26 9.44 -0.07
C ASP A 96 11.77 7.99 -0.02
N TYR A 97 10.85 7.03 -0.18
CA TYR A 97 11.08 5.60 -0.08
C TYR A 97 11.56 5.14 1.30
N GLU A 98 11.26 5.91 2.34
CA GLU A 98 11.46 5.49 3.72
C GLU A 98 10.33 4.53 4.13
N LEU A 99 10.70 3.42 4.78
CA LEU A 99 9.72 2.44 5.26
C LEU A 99 8.91 3.05 6.40
N ILE A 100 7.59 3.08 6.25
CA ILE A 100 6.66 3.45 7.32
C ILE A 100 6.40 2.20 8.16
N PRO A 101 6.86 2.12 9.41
CA PRO A 101 6.69 0.90 10.21
C PRO A 101 5.21 0.66 10.57
N PRO A 102 4.80 -0.62 10.75
CA PRO A 102 3.48 -0.93 11.26
C PRO A 102 3.32 -0.39 12.69
N SER A 103 2.28 0.42 12.92
CA SER A 103 1.87 0.91 14.24
C SER A 103 0.87 0.00 14.93
#